data_AF-A0A6P4C0A4-F1
#
_entry.id   AF-A0A6P4C0A4-F1
#
_cell.length_a   1.000
_cell.length_b   1.000
_cell.length_c   1.000
_cell.angle_alpha   90.00
_cell.angle_beta   90.00
_cell.angle_gamma   90.00
#
_symmetry.space_group_name_H-M   'P 1'
#
loop_
_entity.id
_entity.type
_entity.pdbx_description
1 polymer ?
#
loop_
_entity_poly.entity_id
_entity_poly.type
_entity_poly.pdbx_seq_one_letter_code
_entity_poly.pdbx_strand_id
1 'polypeptide(L)'
;MSSAGGGSSSKPRAASSQPSETSSKRKRGVFQKELQHMMYGFGDDPNPLPESVALMEDIIVEYVTELVHKAQDIGSQRGKLSVEDFLYLIRKDLPKLNRCTELLSMNEELKQARKVFESDEEKLRKVFEVDNQLNDE
;
A
#
# COMPACT_ATOMS: atom_id res chain seq x y z
N MET A 1 -62.05 35.29 -32.56
CA MET A 1 -62.24 36.14 -31.37
C MET A 1 -61.61 35.42 -30.18
N SER A 2 -60.43 35.87 -29.76
CA SER A 2 -59.98 35.97 -28.35
C SER A 2 -59.83 34.66 -27.53
N SER A 3 -58.61 34.17 -27.25
CA SER A 3 -57.82 34.37 -25.99
C SER A 3 -58.49 33.83 -24.72
N ALA A 4 -57.90 33.12 -23.74
CA ALA A 4 -56.53 32.72 -23.39
C ALA A 4 -56.59 31.77 -22.15
N GLY A 5 -55.44 31.17 -21.78
CA GLY A 5 -55.09 30.70 -20.43
C GLY A 5 -55.42 29.23 -20.13
N GLY A 6 -54.52 28.35 -19.66
CA GLY A 6 -53.23 28.51 -19.01
C GLY A 6 -53.27 27.84 -17.63
N GLY A 7 -52.59 26.70 -17.45
CA GLY A 7 -52.47 26.06 -16.14
C GLY A 7 -52.01 24.59 -16.17
N SER A 8 -50.78 24.32 -16.62
CA SER A 8 -50.11 23.03 -16.35
C SER A 8 -49.24 23.20 -15.10
N SER A 9 -49.54 22.42 -14.06
CA SER A 9 -48.83 22.43 -12.79
C SER A 9 -47.44 21.80 -12.91
N SER A 10 -46.41 22.63 -13.08
CA SER A 10 -45.00 22.20 -12.98
C SER A 10 -44.56 22.14 -11.51
N LYS A 11 -44.61 20.95 -10.91
CA LYS A 11 -43.88 20.66 -9.66
C LYS A 11 -42.37 20.61 -9.97
N PRO A 12 -41.51 21.35 -9.25
CA PRO A 12 -40.07 21.17 -9.39
C PRO A 12 -39.66 19.84 -8.74
N ARG A 13 -39.03 18.97 -9.53
CA ARG A 13 -38.27 17.81 -9.03
C ARG A 13 -37.08 18.34 -8.24
N ALA A 14 -37.13 18.25 -6.92
CA ALA A 14 -35.96 18.43 -6.08
C ALA A 14 -34.96 17.32 -6.43
N ALA A 15 -33.88 17.69 -7.11
CA ALA A 15 -32.71 16.83 -7.26
C ALA A 15 -32.07 16.71 -5.88
N SER A 16 -32.34 15.59 -5.21
CA SER A 16 -31.60 15.20 -4.01
C SER A 16 -30.16 14.91 -4.43
N SER A 17 -29.28 15.90 -4.24
CA SER A 17 -27.83 15.70 -4.21
C SER A 17 -27.52 14.75 -3.06
N GLN A 18 -27.46 13.45 -3.34
CA GLN A 18 -26.87 12.49 -2.42
C GLN A 18 -25.38 12.82 -2.32
N PRO A 19 -24.84 13.10 -1.11
CA PRO A 19 -23.40 13.07 -0.91
C PRO A 19 -22.95 11.65 -1.19
N SER A 20 -21.94 11.49 -2.04
CA SER A 20 -21.23 10.24 -2.23
C SER A 20 -20.64 9.81 -0.89
N GLU A 21 -21.28 8.83 -0.24
CA GLU A 21 -20.69 8.09 0.87
C GLU A 21 -19.57 7.19 0.34
N THR A 22 -18.44 7.79 -0.03
CA THR A 22 -17.15 7.09 -0.08
C THR A 22 -16.44 7.28 1.27
N SER A 23 -17.18 7.17 2.37
CA SER A 23 -16.60 6.98 3.69
C SER A 23 -16.25 5.50 3.80
N SER A 24 -15.19 5.08 3.08
CA SER A 24 -14.43 3.91 3.49
C SER A 24 -14.07 4.17 4.95
N LYS A 25 -14.74 3.49 5.88
CA LYS A 25 -14.46 3.59 7.31
C LYS A 25 -12.98 3.28 7.49
N ARG A 26 -12.14 4.32 7.51
CA ARG A 26 -10.70 4.20 7.70
C ARG A 26 -10.56 3.45 9.02
N LYS A 27 -10.04 2.22 8.98
CA LYS A 27 -9.63 1.53 10.20
C LYS A 27 -8.56 2.43 10.81
N ARG A 28 -8.93 3.18 11.84
CA ARG A 28 -8.01 3.97 12.65
C ARG A 28 -7.30 3.04 13.62
N GLY A 29 -6.08 3.38 14.01
CA GLY A 29 -5.32 2.61 14.99
C GLY A 29 -4.65 1.37 14.44
N VAL A 30 -4.45 1.27 13.11
CA VAL A 30 -3.80 0.08 12.51
C VAL A 30 -2.30 0.10 12.76
N PHE A 31 -1.69 1.28 12.83
CA PHE A 31 -0.24 1.44 12.93
C PHE A 31 0.23 2.02 14.28
N GLN A 32 -0.67 2.26 15.24
CA GLN A 32 -0.32 3.00 16.46
C GLN A 32 0.81 2.35 17.25
N LYS A 33 0.85 1.01 17.33
CA LYS A 33 1.89 0.30 18.06
C LYS A 33 3.25 0.46 17.37
N GLU A 34 3.31 0.20 16.07
CA GLU A 34 4.54 0.29 15.28
C GLU A 34 5.04 1.74 15.21
N LEU A 35 4.11 2.69 15.14
CA LEU A 35 4.41 4.10 15.06
C LEU A 35 5.01 4.66 16.35
N GLN A 36 4.57 4.21 17.52
CA GLN A 36 5.22 4.57 18.79
C GLN A 36 6.71 4.17 18.79
N HIS A 37 7.04 2.94 18.37
CA HIS A 37 8.42 2.48 18.30
C HIS A 37 9.23 3.28 17.27
N MET A 38 8.61 3.65 16.14
CA MET A 38 9.25 4.47 15.13
C MET A 38 9.52 5.89 15.66
N MET A 39 8.54 6.52 16.30
CA MET A 39 8.67 7.84 16.91
C MET A 39 9.81 7.87 17.94
N TYR A 40 9.88 6.88 18.83
CA TYR A 40 11.01 6.72 19.74
C TYR A 40 12.35 6.54 19.00
N GLY A 41 12.37 5.75 17.93
CA GLY A 41 13.55 5.59 17.07
C GLY A 41 14.04 6.88 16.40
N PHE A 42 13.14 7.86 16.23
CA PHE A 42 13.46 9.22 15.76
C PHE A 42 13.70 10.22 16.91
N GLY A 43 13.73 9.76 18.15
CA GLY A 43 14.09 10.56 19.34
C GLY A 43 12.92 11.10 20.15
N ASP A 44 11.69 10.64 19.92
CA ASP A 44 10.53 10.97 20.75
C ASP A 44 10.55 10.20 22.10
N ASP A 45 9.58 10.47 22.97
CA ASP A 45 9.40 9.75 24.23
C ASP A 45 9.06 8.26 23.98
N PRO A 46 9.53 7.31 24.83
CA PRO A 46 9.13 5.90 24.73
C PRO A 46 7.61 5.66 24.88
N ASN A 47 6.89 6.59 25.52
CA ASN A 47 5.44 6.57 25.67
C ASN A 47 4.85 7.91 25.17
N PRO A 48 4.85 8.16 23.84
CA PRO A 48 4.36 9.42 23.30
C PRO A 48 2.86 9.57 23.54
N LEU A 49 2.37 10.81 23.52
CA LEU A 49 0.95 11.11 23.73
C LEU A 49 0.08 10.37 22.69
N PRO A 50 -1.02 9.70 23.09
CA PRO A 50 -1.90 9.00 22.17
C PRO A 50 -2.41 9.88 21.03
N GLU A 51 -2.67 11.16 21.31
CA GLU A 51 -3.10 12.16 20.33
C GLU A 51 -2.02 12.44 19.29
N SER A 52 -0.74 12.50 19.70
CA SER A 52 0.39 12.67 18.78
C SER A 52 0.55 11.46 17.87
N VAL A 53 0.41 10.25 18.41
CA VAL A 53 0.48 9.01 17.61
C VAL A 53 -0.68 8.97 16.61
N ALA A 54 -1.89 9.32 17.03
CA ALA A 54 -3.06 9.35 16.15
C ALA A 54 -2.91 10.39 15.02
N LEU A 55 -2.39 11.58 15.33
CA LEU A 55 -2.11 12.60 14.32
C LEU A 55 -1.01 12.14 13.35
N MET A 56 0.05 11.54 13.86
CA MET A 56 1.13 10.99 13.04
C MET A 56 0.61 9.87 12.10
N GLU A 57 -0.31 9.02 12.58
CA GLU A 57 -0.97 8.02 11.76
C GLU A 57 -1.75 8.67 10.60
N ASP A 58 -2.53 9.71 10.88
CA ASP A 58 -3.28 10.44 9.85
C ASP A 58 -2.33 11.06 8.80
N ILE A 59 -1.24 11.71 9.23
CA ILE A 59 -0.22 12.31 8.34
C ILE A 59 0.44 11.24 7.46
N ILE A 60 0.82 10.09 8.03
CA ILE A 60 1.50 9.03 7.29
C ILE A 60 0.55 8.40 6.25
N VAL A 61 -0.71 8.14 6.63
CA VAL A 61 -1.70 7.59 5.71
C VAL A 61 -1.93 8.54 4.54
N GLU A 62 -2.04 9.84 4.79
CA GLU A 62 -2.15 10.86 3.74
C GLU A 62 -0.91 10.87 2.83
N TYR A 63 0.29 10.94 3.42
CA TYR A 63 1.54 10.94 2.69
C TYR A 63 1.71 9.72 1.77
N VAL A 64 1.45 8.51 2.29
CA VAL A 64 1.56 7.27 1.51
C VAL A 64 0.52 7.25 0.40
N THR A 65 -0.71 7.68 0.67
CA THR A 65 -1.77 7.76 -0.34
C THR A 65 -1.37 8.68 -1.50
N GLU A 66 -0.87 9.88 -1.19
CA GLU A 66 -0.38 10.80 -2.21
C GLU A 66 0.80 10.25 -2.99
N LEU A 67 1.76 9.61 -2.30
CA LEU A 67 2.95 9.05 -2.93
C LEU A 67 2.55 7.96 -3.94
N VAL A 68 1.61 7.09 -3.57
CA VAL A 68 1.11 6.03 -4.45
C VAL A 68 0.36 6.61 -5.64
N HIS A 69 -0.46 7.66 -5.47
CA HIS A 69 -1.11 8.33 -6.61
C HIS A 69 -0.09 8.90 -7.58
N LYS A 70 0.92 9.62 -7.09
CA LYS A 70 2.01 10.16 -7.92
C LYS A 70 2.77 9.06 -8.66
N ALA A 71 2.98 7.91 -8.02
CA ALA A 71 3.66 6.77 -8.64
C ALA A 71 2.78 6.11 -9.70
N GLN A 72 1.48 5.99 -9.42
CA GLN A 72 0.49 5.46 -10.35
C GLN A 72 0.36 6.34 -11.59
N ASP A 73 0.42 7.66 -11.48
CA ASP A 73 0.38 8.55 -12.65
C ASP A 73 1.52 8.28 -13.64
N ILE A 74 2.71 7.95 -13.10
CA ILE A 74 3.88 7.55 -13.90
C ILE A 74 3.65 6.15 -14.50
N GLY A 75 3.31 5.17 -13.64
CA GLY A 75 3.14 3.77 -14.04
C GLY A 75 1.98 3.55 -15.02
N SER A 76 0.97 4.42 -15.02
CA SER A 76 -0.20 4.36 -15.90
C SER A 76 0.17 4.45 -17.38
N GLN A 77 1.26 5.14 -17.72
CA GLN A 77 1.77 5.20 -19.11
C GLN A 77 2.20 3.82 -19.63
N ARG A 78 2.62 2.94 -18.72
CA ARG A 78 2.99 1.54 -18.99
C ARG A 78 1.88 0.55 -18.65
N GLY A 79 0.77 1.02 -18.07
CA GLY A 79 -0.35 0.20 -17.63
C GLY A 79 -0.09 -0.63 -16.37
N LYS A 80 1.04 -0.42 -15.67
CA LYS A 80 1.34 -1.10 -14.40
C LYS A 80 2.22 -0.25 -13.49
N LEU A 81 1.92 -0.29 -12.19
CA LEU A 81 2.75 0.26 -11.13
C LEU A 81 3.93 -0.68 -10.83
N SER A 82 5.16 -0.17 -10.84
CA SER A 82 6.36 -0.89 -10.39
C SER A 82 7.12 -0.11 -9.32
N VAL A 83 8.11 -0.78 -8.72
CA VAL A 83 9.06 -0.17 -7.78
C VAL A 83 9.82 1.01 -8.41
N GLU A 84 10.12 0.93 -9.71
CA GLU A 84 10.84 1.98 -10.44
C GLU A 84 10.10 3.32 -10.43
N ASP A 85 8.76 3.29 -10.40
CA ASP A 85 7.94 4.49 -10.36
C ASP A 85 8.15 5.25 -9.03
N PHE A 86 8.29 4.51 -7.92
CA PHE A 86 8.64 5.09 -6.62
C PHE A 86 10.08 5.60 -6.58
N LEU A 87 11.03 4.83 -7.12
CA LEU A 87 12.44 5.25 -7.20
C LEU A 87 12.58 6.53 -8.02
N TYR A 88 11.81 6.66 -9.10
CA TYR A 88 11.76 7.88 -9.89
C TYR A 88 11.28 9.07 -9.08
N LEU A 89 10.23 8.94 -8.27
CA LEU A 89 9.73 10.04 -7.43
C LEU A 89 10.77 10.54 -6.43
N ILE A 90 11.53 9.63 -5.80
CA ILE A 90 12.54 9.97 -4.79
C ILE A 90 13.92 10.31 -5.37
N ARG A 91 14.10 10.28 -6.70
CA ARG A 91 15.42 10.38 -7.37
C ARG A 91 16.25 11.62 -7.03
N LYS A 92 15.59 12.69 -6.54
CA LYS A 92 16.25 13.94 -6.14
C LYS A 92 16.75 13.93 -4.68
N ASP A 93 16.29 12.97 -3.88
CA ASP A 93 16.72 12.76 -2.49
C ASP A 93 17.70 11.59 -2.48
N LEU A 94 18.99 11.89 -2.72
CA LEU A 94 20.03 10.88 -2.85
C LEU A 94 20.16 9.98 -1.62
N PRO A 95 20.11 10.48 -0.37
CA PRO A 95 20.12 9.62 0.82
C PRO A 95 18.98 8.59 0.81
N LYS A 96 17.73 9.00 0.53
CA LYS A 96 16.60 8.06 0.46
C LYS A 96 16.74 7.09 -0.71
N LEU A 97 17.15 7.57 -1.88
CA LEU A 97 17.33 6.74 -3.06
C LEU A 97 18.36 5.64 -2.82
N ASN A 98 19.52 5.99 -2.25
CA ASN A 98 20.59 5.05 -1.94
C ASN A 98 20.09 4.00 -0.94
N ARG A 99 19.42 4.45 0.12
CA ARG A 99 18.88 3.54 1.13
C ARG A 99 17.85 2.57 0.55
N CYS A 100 16.94 3.05 -0.30
CA CYS A 100 15.98 2.18 -0.98
C CYS A 100 16.66 1.16 -1.88
N THR A 101 17.68 1.57 -2.63
CA THR A 101 18.44 0.70 -3.54
C THR A 101 19.15 -0.42 -2.76
N GLU A 102 19.81 -0.08 -1.66
CA GLU A 102 20.45 -1.06 -0.77
C GLU A 102 19.45 -2.10 -0.23
N LEU A 103 18.31 -1.62 0.29
CA LEU A 103 17.28 -2.49 0.85
C LEU A 103 16.66 -3.43 -0.18
N LEU A 104 16.49 -2.96 -1.43
CA LEU A 104 16.01 -3.79 -2.52
C LEU A 104 17.02 -4.87 -2.92
N SER A 105 18.31 -4.50 -3.03
CA SER A 105 19.40 -5.46 -3.30
C SER A 105 19.45 -6.56 -2.23
N MET A 106 19.46 -6.16 -0.96
CA MET A 106 19.50 -7.11 0.15
C MET A 106 18.27 -8.02 0.19
N ASN A 107 17.08 -7.49 -0.12
CA ASN A 107 15.87 -8.30 -0.20
C ASN A 107 15.94 -9.32 -1.34
N GLU A 108 16.52 -8.95 -2.48
CA GLU A 108 16.75 -9.87 -3.59
C GLU A 108 17.75 -10.98 -3.21
N GLU A 109 18.86 -10.63 -2.56
CA GLU A 109 19.83 -11.61 -2.05
C GLU A 109 19.18 -12.59 -1.06
N LEU A 110 18.37 -12.08 -0.12
CA LEU A 110 17.64 -12.92 0.84
C LEU A 110 16.63 -13.86 0.16
N LYS A 111 15.94 -13.39 -0.89
CA LYS A 111 15.02 -14.22 -1.68
C LYS A 111 15.77 -15.32 -2.43
N GLN A 112 16.91 -15.00 -3.03
CA GLN A 112 17.75 -15.99 -3.72
C GLN A 112 18.27 -17.03 -2.74
N ALA A 113 18.76 -16.62 -1.57
CA ALA A 113 19.23 -17.53 -0.52
C ALA A 113 18.12 -18.51 -0.09
N ARG A 114 16.91 -18.01 0.21
CA ARG A 114 15.75 -18.84 0.59
C ARG A 114 15.42 -19.89 -0.48
N LYS A 115 15.43 -19.49 -1.75
CA LYS A 115 15.12 -20.38 -2.88
C LYS A 115 16.12 -21.54 -3.00
N VAL A 116 17.40 -21.30 -2.73
CA VAL A 116 18.43 -22.35 -2.73
C VAL A 116 18.08 -23.42 -1.68
N PHE A 117 17.77 -23.00 -0.46
CA PHE A 117 17.41 -23.93 0.62
C PHE A 117 16.13 -24.71 0.35
N GLU A 118 15.07 -24.07 -0.16
CA GLU A 118 13.82 -24.76 -0.53
C GLU A 118 14.07 -25.79 -1.64
N SER A 119 14.89 -25.45 -2.64
CA SER A 119 15.21 -26.37 -3.72
C SER A 119 16.04 -27.58 -3.25
N ASP A 120 16.87 -27.40 -2.23
CA ASP A 120 17.68 -28.48 -1.68
C ASP A 120 16.86 -29.39 -0.75
N GLU A 121 15.89 -28.85 0.00
CA GLU A 121 14.93 -29.63 0.77
C GLU A 121 14.04 -30.50 -0.14
N GLU A 122 13.52 -29.94 -1.24
CA GLU A 122 12.76 -30.71 -2.23
C GLU A 122 13.59 -31.81 -2.89
N LYS A 123 14.86 -31.55 -3.21
CA LYS A 123 15.78 -32.59 -3.73
C LYS A 123 16.01 -33.69 -2.71
N LEU A 124 16.26 -33.33 -1.44
CA LEU A 124 16.45 -34.30 -0.36
C LEU A 124 15.23 -35.20 -0.20
N ARG A 125 14.03 -34.61 -0.21
CA ARG A 125 12.76 -35.32 -0.09
C ARG A 125 12.55 -36.32 -1.23
N LYS A 126 12.85 -35.94 -2.47
CA LYS A 126 12.79 -36.84 -3.62
C LYS A 126 13.80 -37.98 -3.53
N VAL A 127 15.00 -37.73 -3.03
CA VAL A 127 16.00 -38.80 -2.82
C VAL A 127 15.48 -39.85 -1.83
N PHE A 128 14.90 -39.43 -0.71
CA PHE A 128 14.30 -40.36 0.25
C PHE A 128 13.07 -41.11 -0.29
N GLU A 129 12.25 -40.48 -1.15
CA GLU A 129 11.12 -41.14 -1.80
C GLU A 129 11.57 -42.21 -2.82
N VAL A 130 12.64 -41.94 -3.57
CA VAL A 130 13.23 -42.90 -4.52
C VAL A 130 13.87 -44.07 -3.79
N ASP A 131 14.61 -43.82 -2.71
CA ASP A 131 15.25 -44.89 -1.91
C ASP A 131 14.22 -45.80 -1.23
N ASN A 132 13.05 -45.28 -0.83
CA ASN A 132 11.97 -46.10 -0.29
C ASN A 132 11.27 -46.95 -1.37
N GLN A 133 11.15 -46.45 -2.61
CA GLN A 133 10.52 -47.21 -3.71
C GLN A 133 11.41 -48.33 -4.26
N LEU A 134 12.74 -48.24 -4.10
CA LEU A 134 13.68 -49.28 -4.52
C LEU A 134 13.80 -50.44 -3.52
N ASN A 135 13.29 -50.29 -2.30
CA ASN A 135 13.36 -51.32 -1.25
C ASN A 135 12.11 -52.22 -1.17
N ASP A 136 11.08 -51.97 -2.00
CA ASP A 136 9.82 -52.73 -2.04
C ASP A 136 9.68 -53.68 -3.26
N GLU A 137 10.75 -53.89 -4.04
CA GLU A 137 10.88 -54.96 -5.07
C GLU A 137 11.85 -56.07 -4.63
#